data_AF-W4P9B5-F1
#
_entry.id   AF-W4P9B5-F1
#
_cell.length_a   1.000
_cell.length_b   1.000
_cell.length_c   1.000
_cell.angle_alpha   90.00
_cell.angle_beta   90.00
_cell.angle_gamma   90.00
#
_symmetry.space_group_name_H-M   'P 1'
#
loop_
_entity.id
_entity.type
_entity.pdbx_description
1 polymer ?
#
loop_
_entity_poly.entity_id
_entity_poly.type
_entity_poly.pdbx_seq_one_letter_code
_entity_poly.pdbx_strand_id
1 'polypeptide(L)'
;MMKKLKIIAFIFALSALAPFLQSCLGDDDSRQEQLIICTINVPDAEKKEFYLTCDNGETLYPYNVGRLGNYKLVDGQRAFVACSFVDEKVEGYDHTVEIFEIVDIPTKEIEKLNKENAAKIGDDKINKNYMWVSKDRKYLTIEYQYYGTKKEKKKHVLNLVINEMKNQIASNVIKDYIELEFRHNAYEDTSGELVEGFISFKLDKIKDEMEGKKGLKIRVNTIYGAKNSTK
;
A
#
# COMPACT_ATOMS: atom_id res chain seq x y z
N MET A 1 37.03 -56.48 36.09
CA MET A 1 38.07 -55.42 36.06
C MET A 1 37.41 -54.15 35.53
N MET A 2 37.50 -53.05 36.28
CA MET A 2 36.83 -51.77 36.00
C MET A 2 37.37 -51.12 34.72
N LYS A 3 36.52 -50.37 33.98
CA LYS A 3 36.64 -48.90 33.88
C LYS A 3 35.52 -48.25 33.06
N LYS A 4 35.13 -47.07 33.54
CA LYS A 4 34.08 -46.17 33.08
C LYS A 4 34.53 -45.30 31.90
N LEU A 5 33.52 -44.83 31.14
CA LEU A 5 33.39 -43.54 30.44
C LEU A 5 34.44 -43.15 29.38
N LYS A 6 33.95 -42.75 28.19
CA LYS A 6 33.89 -41.34 27.75
C LYS A 6 33.15 -41.22 26.42
N ILE A 7 32.02 -40.51 26.47
CA ILE A 7 31.34 -39.91 25.31
C ILE A 7 32.27 -38.82 24.79
N ILE A 8 32.68 -38.90 23.53
CA ILE A 8 33.31 -37.79 22.80
C ILE A 8 32.54 -37.65 21.49
N ALA A 9 32.00 -36.44 21.32
CA ALA A 9 31.25 -35.97 20.18
C ALA A 9 32.09 -36.01 18.89
N PHE A 10 31.44 -36.37 17.78
CA PHE A 10 31.88 -35.97 16.45
C PHE A 10 30.68 -35.42 15.69
N ILE A 11 30.48 -34.11 15.82
CA ILE A 11 29.72 -33.29 14.89
C ILE A 11 30.64 -33.12 13.68
N PHE A 12 30.20 -33.47 12.47
CA PHE A 12 30.43 -32.67 11.26
C PHE A 12 29.65 -33.22 10.05
N ALA A 13 28.94 -32.29 9.38
CA ALA A 13 28.55 -32.30 7.97
C ALA A 13 27.47 -33.29 7.49
N LEU A 14 26.19 -32.90 7.65
CA LEU A 14 25.14 -33.18 6.66
C LEU A 14 24.24 -31.95 6.53
N SER A 15 24.83 -30.89 5.97
CA SER A 15 24.12 -29.73 5.45
C SER A 15 24.29 -29.70 3.93
N ALA A 16 23.18 -29.41 3.25
CA ALA A 16 23.08 -29.06 1.83
C ALA A 16 23.04 -30.20 0.80
N LEU A 17 21.90 -30.90 0.76
CA LEU A 17 21.24 -31.19 -0.52
C LEU A 17 19.87 -30.50 -0.50
N ALA A 18 19.87 -29.20 -0.75
CA ALA A 18 18.68 -28.52 -1.26
C ALA A 18 18.81 -28.54 -2.79
N PRO A 19 17.87 -29.15 -3.54
CA PRO A 19 17.87 -29.03 -4.98
C PRO A 19 17.57 -27.56 -5.34
N PHE A 20 18.47 -26.99 -6.12
CA PHE A 20 18.27 -25.77 -6.87
C PHE A 20 16.96 -25.89 -7.66
N LEU A 21 15.89 -25.24 -7.19
CA LEU A 21 14.78 -24.87 -8.05
C LEU A 21 15.23 -23.67 -8.90
N GLN A 22 16.17 -23.90 -9.82
CA GLN A 22 16.35 -23.02 -10.96
C GLN A 22 15.25 -23.35 -11.97
N SER A 23 14.16 -22.60 -11.88
CA SER A 23 13.25 -22.44 -13.02
C SER A 23 14.00 -21.62 -14.08
N CYS A 24 14.72 -22.31 -14.96
CA CYS A 24 15.23 -21.77 -16.22
C CYS A 24 14.68 -22.63 -17.36
N LEU A 25 13.50 -22.26 -17.87
CA LEU A 25 13.04 -22.65 -19.19
C LEU A 25 12.35 -21.43 -19.82
N GLY A 26 13.10 -20.76 -20.70
CA GLY A 26 12.62 -19.66 -21.53
C GLY A 26 13.68 -18.57 -21.69
N ASP A 27 14.68 -18.82 -22.54
CA ASP A 27 15.32 -17.75 -23.29
C ASP A 27 14.21 -17.10 -24.13
N ASP A 28 13.64 -16.02 -23.62
CA ASP A 28 12.83 -15.12 -24.41
C ASP A 28 13.24 -13.71 -23.98
N ASP A 29 13.91 -13.00 -24.89
CA ASP A 29 14.28 -11.58 -24.81
C ASP A 29 13.03 -10.68 -24.86
N SER A 30 11.89 -11.21 -24.39
CA SER A 30 10.66 -10.47 -24.19
C SER A 30 10.83 -9.68 -22.90
N ARG A 31 11.03 -8.37 -23.05
CA ARG A 31 10.91 -7.37 -21.99
C ARG A 31 9.76 -7.76 -21.06
N GLN A 32 10.06 -8.31 -19.87
CA GLN A 32 9.02 -8.81 -18.99
C GLN A 32 8.15 -7.66 -18.53
N GLU A 33 6.88 -7.69 -18.90
CA GLU A 33 5.90 -6.73 -18.42
C GLU A 33 5.67 -6.94 -16.92
N GLN A 34 5.77 -5.85 -16.17
CA GLN A 34 5.63 -5.79 -14.73
C GLN A 34 4.47 -4.87 -14.39
N LEU A 35 3.69 -5.23 -13.38
CA LEU A 35 2.66 -4.38 -12.79
C LEU A 35 3.11 -4.00 -11.38
N ILE A 36 3.40 -2.72 -11.18
CA ILE A 36 3.96 -2.21 -9.93
C ILE A 36 3.12 -1.07 -9.36
N ILE A 37 3.07 -0.96 -8.03
CA ILE A 37 2.47 0.19 -7.36
C ILE A 37 3.55 1.23 -7.11
N CYS A 38 3.33 2.43 -7.63
CA CYS A 38 4.25 3.54 -7.52
C CYS A 38 3.56 4.81 -7.04
N THR A 39 4.37 5.73 -6.53
CA THR A 39 4.04 7.14 -6.39
C THR A 39 4.61 7.90 -7.59
N ILE A 40 3.80 8.73 -8.23
CA ILE A 40 4.23 9.66 -9.28
C ILE A 40 4.81 10.90 -8.61
N ASN A 41 6.05 11.24 -8.91
CA ASN A 41 6.73 12.44 -8.42
C ASN A 41 6.96 13.40 -9.58
N VAL A 42 6.45 14.62 -9.46
CA VAL A 42 6.50 15.65 -10.49
C VAL A 42 7.30 16.84 -9.94
N PRO A 43 8.64 16.79 -9.99
CA PRO A 43 9.49 17.85 -9.43
C PRO A 43 9.31 19.18 -10.15
N ASP A 44 8.96 19.15 -11.44
CA ASP A 44 8.73 20.33 -12.26
C ASP A 44 7.54 20.09 -13.21
N ALA A 45 6.39 20.65 -12.83
CA ALA A 45 5.15 20.49 -13.58
C ALA A 45 5.17 21.18 -14.95
N GLU A 46 6.01 22.21 -15.14
CA GLU A 46 6.11 22.94 -16.42
C GLU A 46 6.88 22.12 -17.45
N LYS A 47 7.89 21.38 -17.02
CA LYS A 47 8.72 20.53 -17.89
C LYS A 47 8.08 19.19 -18.24
N LYS A 48 6.96 18.84 -17.60
CA LYS A 48 6.32 17.51 -17.72
C LYS A 48 7.28 16.36 -17.41
N GLU A 49 8.30 16.63 -16.61
CA GLU A 49 9.25 15.64 -16.13
C GLU A 49 8.69 15.01 -14.87
N PHE A 50 8.75 13.68 -14.79
CA PHE A 50 8.33 12.93 -13.62
C PHE A 50 9.19 11.68 -13.46
N TYR A 51 9.18 11.14 -12.26
CA TYR A 51 9.74 9.83 -11.95
C TYR A 51 8.82 9.09 -11.01
N LEU A 52 9.03 7.78 -10.88
CA LEU A 52 8.23 6.93 -10.01
C LEU A 52 9.02 6.52 -8.78
N THR A 53 8.36 6.38 -7.64
CA THR A 53 8.93 5.73 -6.44
C THR A 53 8.09 4.52 -6.08
N CYS A 54 8.72 3.36 -6.06
CA CYS A 54 8.14 2.10 -5.58
C CYS A 54 8.02 2.11 -4.05
N ASP A 55 7.14 1.27 -3.51
CA ASP A 55 6.93 1.20 -2.06
C ASP A 55 8.14 0.68 -1.28
N ASN A 56 9.08 -0.01 -1.93
CA ASN A 56 10.37 -0.41 -1.36
C ASN A 56 11.42 0.73 -1.37
N GLY A 57 11.07 1.91 -1.87
CA GLY A 57 11.91 3.09 -1.97
C GLY A 57 12.75 3.20 -3.25
N GLU A 58 12.72 2.20 -4.13
CA GLU A 58 13.40 2.29 -5.42
C GLU A 58 12.74 3.33 -6.32
N THR A 59 13.55 3.96 -7.17
CA THR A 59 13.17 5.03 -8.07
C THR A 59 13.28 4.59 -9.53
N LEU A 60 12.27 4.93 -10.32
CA LEU A 60 12.20 4.54 -11.73
C LEU A 60 12.14 5.78 -12.62
N TYR A 61 13.05 5.83 -13.57
CA TYR A 61 13.06 6.84 -14.63
C TYR A 61 12.23 6.36 -15.84
N PRO A 62 11.21 7.13 -16.29
CA PRO A 62 10.42 6.76 -17.45
C PRO A 62 11.12 7.16 -18.76
N TYR A 63 11.70 6.18 -19.47
CA TYR A 63 12.49 6.42 -20.68
C TYR A 63 11.68 6.95 -21.87
N ASN A 64 10.49 6.39 -22.10
CA ASN A 64 9.62 6.78 -23.20
C ASN A 64 8.19 6.95 -22.69
N VAL A 65 7.76 8.21 -22.57
CA VAL A 65 6.44 8.59 -22.07
C VAL A 65 5.44 8.89 -23.20
N GLY A 66 5.85 8.74 -24.47
CA GLY A 66 5.00 9.07 -25.61
C GLY A 66 3.69 8.27 -25.65
N ARG A 67 3.70 7.05 -25.11
CA ARG A 67 2.50 6.19 -25.01
C ARG A 67 1.46 6.69 -24.01
N LEU A 68 1.84 7.56 -23.07
CA LEU A 68 0.92 8.08 -22.04
C LEU A 68 -0.08 9.11 -22.60
N GLY A 69 0.12 9.60 -23.82
CA GLY A 69 -0.80 10.51 -24.50
C GLY A 69 -1.08 11.77 -23.66
N ASN A 70 -2.35 11.97 -23.29
CA ASN A 70 -2.81 13.12 -22.51
C ASN A 70 -2.97 12.82 -21.02
N TYR A 71 -2.34 11.77 -20.50
CA TYR A 71 -2.35 11.47 -19.08
C TYR A 71 -1.87 12.67 -18.26
N LYS A 72 -2.66 13.07 -17.26
CA LYS A 72 -2.37 14.25 -16.44
C LYS A 72 -1.52 13.84 -15.24
N LEU A 73 -0.26 14.26 -15.25
CA LEU A 73 0.66 14.09 -14.12
C LEU A 73 0.18 14.91 -12.90
N VAL A 74 0.10 14.25 -11.75
CA VAL A 74 -0.24 14.86 -10.45
C VAL A 74 0.80 14.39 -9.43
N ASP A 75 1.49 15.33 -8.80
CA ASP A 75 2.49 15.01 -7.78
C ASP A 75 1.87 14.28 -6.58
N GLY A 76 2.51 13.19 -6.17
CA GLY A 76 2.05 12.33 -5.08
C GLY A 76 0.86 11.43 -5.43
N GLN A 77 0.45 11.35 -6.70
CA GLN A 77 -0.59 10.42 -7.14
C GLN A 77 -0.06 8.98 -7.07
N ARG A 78 -0.86 8.08 -6.48
CA ARG A 78 -0.56 6.65 -6.42
C ARG A 78 -1.14 5.99 -7.66
N ALA A 79 -0.41 5.06 -8.26
CA ALA A 79 -0.88 4.37 -9.45
C ALA A 79 -0.35 2.94 -9.53
N PHE A 80 -1.12 2.10 -10.21
CA PHE A 80 -0.60 0.91 -10.85
C PHE A 80 0.08 1.33 -12.15
N VAL A 81 1.32 0.88 -12.35
CA VAL A 81 2.10 1.17 -13.55
C VAL A 81 2.43 -0.16 -14.22
N ALA A 82 1.96 -0.34 -15.44
CA ALA A 82 2.38 -1.42 -16.31
C ALA A 82 3.61 -0.97 -17.11
N CYS A 83 4.75 -1.64 -16.92
CA CYS A 83 6.01 -1.24 -17.54
C CYS A 83 6.94 -2.42 -17.79
N SER A 84 8.02 -2.20 -18.54
CA SER A 84 9.16 -3.10 -18.61
C SER A 84 10.45 -2.39 -18.19
N PHE A 85 11.35 -3.13 -17.55
CA PHE A 85 12.69 -2.65 -17.25
C PHE A 85 13.53 -2.62 -18.53
N VAL A 86 14.37 -1.59 -18.66
CA VAL A 86 15.32 -1.48 -19.77
C VAL A 86 16.74 -1.34 -19.24
N ASP A 87 17.71 -1.79 -20.04
CA ASP A 87 19.12 -1.84 -19.63
C ASP A 87 19.81 -0.47 -19.57
N GLU A 88 19.28 0.53 -20.27
CA GLU A 88 19.81 1.88 -20.23
C GLU A 88 19.69 2.44 -18.81
N LYS A 89 20.79 2.97 -18.27
CA LYS A 89 20.81 3.53 -16.93
C LYS A 89 20.81 5.04 -16.99
N VAL A 90 19.92 5.65 -16.20
CA VAL A 90 19.91 7.09 -15.97
C VAL A 90 20.45 7.38 -14.57
N GLU A 91 21.45 8.24 -14.49
CA GLU A 91 22.09 8.62 -13.22
C GLU A 91 21.06 9.22 -12.25
N GLY A 92 21.13 8.81 -10.98
CA GLY A 92 20.22 9.26 -9.93
C GLY A 92 18.95 8.42 -9.77
N TYR A 93 18.74 7.39 -10.59
CA TYR A 93 17.62 6.46 -10.48
C TYR A 93 18.09 5.01 -10.34
N ASP A 94 17.32 4.20 -9.62
CA ASP A 94 17.65 2.77 -9.42
C ASP A 94 17.45 1.98 -10.72
N HIS A 95 16.38 2.30 -11.46
CA HIS A 95 16.04 1.66 -12.71
C HIS A 95 15.49 2.62 -13.75
N THR A 96 15.51 2.18 -15.01
CA THR A 96 14.87 2.85 -16.13
C THR A 96 13.80 1.92 -16.70
N VAL A 97 12.65 2.49 -17.06
CA VAL A 97 11.47 1.72 -17.49
C VAL A 97 10.82 2.32 -18.73
N GLU A 98 10.29 1.45 -19.59
CA GLU A 98 9.30 1.81 -20.61
C GLU A 98 7.89 1.60 -20.03
N ILE A 99 7.08 2.65 -19.96
CA ILE A 99 5.73 2.60 -19.41
C ILE A 99 4.71 2.34 -20.53
N PHE A 100 3.83 1.38 -20.30
CA PHE A 100 2.73 1.03 -21.20
C PHE A 100 1.41 1.65 -20.75
N GLU A 101 1.11 1.61 -19.45
CA GLU A 101 -0.14 2.10 -18.89
C GLU A 101 0.05 2.59 -17.45
N ILE A 102 -0.71 3.62 -17.09
CA ILE A 102 -0.82 4.12 -15.72
C ILE A 102 -2.31 4.14 -15.35
N VAL A 103 -2.65 3.44 -14.27
CA VAL A 103 -4.00 3.41 -13.71
C VAL A 103 -3.97 4.00 -12.31
N ASP A 104 -4.62 5.14 -12.13
CA ASP A 104 -4.67 5.83 -10.84
C ASP A 104 -5.33 4.97 -9.76
N ILE A 105 -4.64 4.89 -8.62
CA ILE A 105 -5.24 4.45 -7.36
C ILE A 105 -5.80 5.71 -6.69
N PRO A 106 -7.10 5.77 -6.33
CA PRO A 106 -7.64 6.90 -5.60
C PRO A 106 -6.74 7.27 -4.42
N THR A 107 -6.23 8.50 -4.43
CA THR A 107 -5.25 8.99 -3.43
C THR A 107 -5.88 10.14 -2.66
N LYS A 108 -5.99 9.99 -1.35
CA LYS A 108 -6.68 10.94 -0.48
C LYS A 108 -5.83 11.39 0.68
N GLU A 109 -6.18 12.53 1.25
CA GLU A 109 -5.63 13.01 2.51
C GLU A 109 -6.34 12.35 3.71
N ILE A 110 -5.69 12.33 4.87
CA ILE A 110 -6.38 12.02 6.15
C ILE A 110 -7.40 13.12 6.46
N GLU A 111 -8.58 12.73 6.96
CA GLU A 111 -9.62 13.65 7.41
C GLU A 111 -9.81 13.63 8.93
N LYS A 112 -10.35 14.71 9.49
CA LYS A 112 -10.77 14.75 10.88
C LYS A 112 -12.24 14.35 10.97
N LEU A 113 -12.56 13.37 11.80
CA LEU A 113 -13.94 12.95 12.05
C LEU A 113 -14.48 13.71 13.27
N ASN A 114 -15.54 14.48 13.06
CA ASN A 114 -16.23 15.28 14.06
C ASN A 114 -17.77 15.10 13.93
N LYS A 115 -18.53 15.78 14.79
CA LYS A 115 -20.00 15.64 14.82
C LYS A 115 -20.68 16.11 13.54
N GLU A 116 -20.12 17.11 12.85
CA GLU A 116 -20.72 17.74 11.67
C GLU A 116 -20.58 16.87 10.42
N ASN A 117 -19.44 16.17 10.28
CA ASN A 117 -19.15 15.35 9.11
C ASN A 117 -19.36 13.84 9.33
N ALA A 118 -19.69 13.39 10.54
CA ALA A 118 -19.88 11.97 10.86
C ALA A 118 -20.85 11.25 9.90
N ALA A 119 -21.97 11.87 9.55
CA ALA A 119 -22.95 11.30 8.61
C ALA A 119 -22.42 11.18 7.17
N LYS A 120 -21.53 12.07 6.75
CA LYS A 120 -20.89 12.03 5.43
C LYS A 120 -19.74 11.01 5.39
N ILE A 121 -19.00 10.87 6.48
CA ILE A 121 -17.89 9.92 6.60
C ILE A 121 -18.40 8.47 6.72
N GLY A 122 -19.52 8.26 7.42
CA GLY A 122 -20.15 6.96 7.59
C GLY A 122 -19.38 5.98 8.49
N ASP A 123 -19.98 4.81 8.69
CA ASP A 123 -19.33 3.65 9.32
C ASP A 123 -19.88 2.33 8.77
N ASP A 124 -20.24 2.31 7.49
CA ASP A 124 -20.76 1.11 6.83
C ASP A 124 -19.69 0.02 6.75
N LYS A 125 -20.16 -1.23 6.63
CA LYS A 125 -19.26 -2.39 6.64
C LYS A 125 -18.33 -2.41 5.43
N ILE A 126 -17.05 -2.69 5.65
CA ILE A 126 -16.01 -2.84 4.62
C ILE A 126 -14.89 -3.74 5.12
N ASN A 127 -14.38 -4.61 4.26
CA ASN A 127 -13.20 -5.42 4.55
C ASN A 127 -11.91 -4.70 4.12
N LYS A 128 -10.83 -5.03 4.81
CA LYS A 128 -9.44 -4.73 4.43
C LYS A 128 -8.75 -6.06 4.13
N ASN A 129 -8.58 -6.40 2.87
CA ASN A 129 -7.92 -7.66 2.49
C ASN A 129 -6.44 -7.58 2.83
N TYR A 130 -5.84 -6.48 2.40
CA TYR A 130 -4.45 -6.17 2.66
C TYR A 130 -4.31 -4.67 2.91
N MET A 131 -3.29 -4.29 3.67
CA MET A 131 -2.92 -2.89 3.84
C MET A 131 -1.42 -2.81 4.06
N TRP A 132 -0.75 -1.75 3.66
CA TRP A 132 0.67 -1.60 3.96
C TRP A 132 1.07 -0.14 3.87
N VAL A 133 2.17 0.18 4.53
CA VAL A 133 2.76 1.52 4.52
C VAL A 133 3.97 1.47 3.60
N SER A 134 4.11 2.47 2.73
CA SER A 134 5.31 2.65 1.90
C SER A 134 6.56 2.80 2.77
N LYS A 135 7.73 2.40 2.30
CA LYS A 135 8.98 2.46 3.09
C LYS A 135 9.33 3.88 3.54
N ASP A 136 9.01 4.88 2.73
CA ASP A 136 9.18 6.31 3.07
C ASP A 136 8.12 6.83 4.05
N ARG A 137 7.18 5.97 4.47
CA ARG A 137 6.07 6.25 5.39
C ARG A 137 5.14 7.36 4.92
N LYS A 138 5.11 7.67 3.61
CA LYS A 138 4.23 8.72 3.07
C LYS A 138 2.82 8.23 2.76
N TYR A 139 2.62 6.94 2.50
CA TYR A 139 1.32 6.41 2.08
C TYR A 139 0.93 5.16 2.86
N LEU A 140 -0.34 5.07 3.24
CA LEU A 140 -1.02 3.83 3.59
C LEU A 140 -1.88 3.42 2.39
N THR A 141 -1.60 2.26 1.79
CA THR A 141 -2.46 1.67 0.76
C THR A 141 -3.31 0.56 1.38
N ILE A 142 -4.59 0.48 1.01
CA ILE A 142 -5.54 -0.51 1.47
C ILE A 142 -6.20 -1.15 0.24
N GLU A 143 -6.08 -2.47 0.16
CA GLU A 143 -6.93 -3.31 -0.67
C GLU A 143 -8.21 -3.61 0.12
N TYR A 144 -9.35 -3.26 -0.43
CA TYR A 144 -10.64 -3.34 0.28
C TYR A 144 -11.66 -4.17 -0.49
N GLN A 145 -12.69 -4.61 0.23
CA GLN A 145 -13.91 -5.16 -0.36
C GLN A 145 -15.15 -4.66 0.36
N TYR A 146 -16.22 -4.33 -0.36
CA TYR A 146 -17.54 -4.02 0.19
C TYR A 146 -18.67 -4.60 -0.66
N TYR A 147 -19.90 -4.64 -0.15
CA TYR A 147 -21.08 -4.98 -0.94
C TYR A 147 -21.75 -3.73 -1.49
N GLY A 148 -22.14 -3.75 -2.76
CA GLY A 148 -22.90 -2.67 -3.40
C GLY A 148 -23.49 -3.07 -4.75
N THR A 149 -24.33 -2.20 -5.31
CA THR A 149 -25.08 -2.48 -6.55
C THR A 149 -24.33 -2.12 -7.83
N LYS A 150 -23.11 -1.55 -7.70
CA LYS A 150 -22.27 -1.06 -8.82
C LYS A 150 -22.96 0.01 -9.70
N LYS A 151 -24.01 0.66 -9.20
CA LYS A 151 -24.69 1.75 -9.91
C LYS A 151 -23.85 3.02 -9.88
N GLU A 152 -23.54 3.58 -11.04
CA GLU A 152 -22.70 4.78 -11.16
C GLU A 152 -23.19 5.98 -10.32
N LYS A 153 -24.53 6.11 -10.16
CA LYS A 153 -25.15 7.18 -9.36
C LYS A 153 -25.06 6.97 -7.84
N LYS A 154 -24.61 5.80 -7.39
CA LYS A 154 -24.46 5.45 -5.98
C LYS A 154 -22.98 5.26 -5.65
N LYS A 155 -22.24 6.36 -5.60
CA LYS A 155 -20.80 6.33 -5.29
C LYS A 155 -20.59 6.20 -3.79
N HIS A 156 -19.89 5.15 -3.40
CA HIS A 156 -19.45 4.95 -2.03
C HIS A 156 -18.30 5.92 -1.72
N VAL A 157 -18.17 6.32 -0.46
CA VAL A 157 -17.08 7.19 0.01
C VAL A 157 -16.23 6.45 1.02
N LEU A 158 -14.91 6.50 0.82
CA LEU A 158 -13.90 5.88 1.67
C LEU A 158 -13.00 6.96 2.27
N ASN A 159 -12.74 6.88 3.57
CA ASN A 159 -11.92 7.85 4.31
C ASN A 159 -10.98 7.16 5.29
N LEU A 160 -9.80 7.74 5.49
CA LEU A 160 -8.95 7.45 6.64
C LEU A 160 -9.02 8.65 7.58
N VAL A 161 -9.43 8.42 8.83
CA VAL A 161 -9.79 9.52 9.73
C VAL A 161 -9.10 9.47 11.08
N ILE A 162 -8.82 10.66 11.61
CA ILE A 162 -8.52 10.90 13.03
C ILE A 162 -9.86 11.18 13.72
N ASN A 163 -10.23 10.34 14.69
CA ASN A 163 -11.52 10.48 15.39
C ASN A 163 -11.42 11.43 16.58
N GLU A 164 -11.77 12.70 16.37
CA GLU A 164 -11.74 13.75 17.41
C GLU A 164 -12.91 13.63 18.41
N MET A 165 -13.91 12.79 18.13
CA MET A 165 -15.03 12.53 19.04
C MET A 165 -14.70 11.50 20.12
N LYS A 166 -13.57 10.79 20.00
CA LYS A 166 -13.16 9.77 20.97
C LYS A 166 -12.51 10.43 22.18
N ASN A 167 -13.03 10.17 23.38
CA ASN A 167 -12.43 10.65 24.63
C ASN A 167 -10.99 10.12 24.75
N GLN A 168 -10.01 11.04 24.77
CA GLN A 168 -8.56 10.74 24.87
C GLN A 168 -8.19 9.94 26.13
N ILE A 169 -9.08 9.87 27.14
CA ILE A 169 -8.87 9.15 28.40
C ILE A 169 -8.64 7.63 28.17
N ALA A 170 -9.18 7.05 27.10
CA ALA A 170 -8.95 5.65 26.73
C ALA A 170 -7.64 5.42 25.91
N SER A 171 -6.97 6.50 25.48
CA SER A 171 -5.81 6.46 24.56
C SER A 171 -4.47 6.20 25.26
N ASN A 172 -4.40 6.40 26.58
CA ASN A 172 -3.17 6.30 27.36
C ASN A 172 -2.55 4.88 27.41
N VAL A 173 -3.26 3.86 26.93
CA VAL A 173 -2.81 2.45 26.95
C VAL A 173 -2.07 2.06 25.66
N ILE A 174 -2.18 2.84 24.57
CA ILE A 174 -1.53 2.52 23.29
C ILE A 174 -0.61 3.66 22.89
N LYS A 175 0.43 3.89 23.70
CA LYS A 175 1.44 4.92 23.43
C LYS A 175 2.25 4.63 22.16
N ASP A 176 2.30 3.37 21.73
CA ASP A 176 3.19 2.92 20.66
C ASP A 176 2.60 3.04 19.25
N TYR A 177 1.29 3.24 19.09
CA TYR A 177 0.63 3.30 17.77
C TYR A 177 -0.15 4.60 17.61
N ILE A 178 -0.29 5.06 16.37
CA ILE A 178 -1.27 6.09 16.01
C ILE A 178 -2.59 5.39 15.69
N GLU A 179 -3.67 5.79 16.36
CA GLU A 179 -4.99 5.27 16.07
C GLU A 179 -5.65 6.07 14.94
N LEU A 180 -6.03 5.38 13.87
CA LEU A 180 -6.84 5.91 12.77
C LEU A 180 -8.02 4.99 12.53
N GLU A 181 -8.99 5.47 11.76
CA GLU A 181 -10.13 4.66 11.35
C GLU A 181 -10.33 4.69 9.85
N PHE A 182 -10.43 3.52 9.23
CA PHE A 182 -10.85 3.40 7.84
C PHE A 182 -12.38 3.31 7.82
N ARG A 183 -13.01 4.35 7.27
CA ARG A 183 -14.44 4.60 7.26
C ARG A 183 -14.99 4.46 5.86
N HIS A 184 -16.21 3.93 5.79
CA HIS A 184 -16.94 3.70 4.56
C HIS A 184 -18.35 4.28 4.72
N ASN A 185 -18.83 4.97 3.69
CA ASN A 185 -20.21 5.38 3.54
C ASN A 185 -20.75 4.84 2.22
N ALA A 186 -21.69 3.91 2.31
CA ALA A 186 -22.33 3.29 1.16
C ALA A 186 -23.52 4.12 0.64
N TYR A 187 -23.95 5.15 1.37
CA TYR A 187 -25.21 5.87 1.12
C TYR A 187 -26.38 4.89 0.89
N GLU A 188 -26.52 3.96 1.84
CA GLU A 188 -27.53 2.89 1.84
C GLU A 188 -27.35 1.80 0.76
N ASP A 189 -26.31 1.87 -0.08
CA ASP A 189 -26.03 0.86 -1.11
C ASP A 189 -25.25 -0.34 -0.59
N THR A 190 -25.79 -1.04 0.40
CA THR A 190 -25.09 -2.11 1.15
C THR A 190 -25.41 -3.53 0.66
N SER A 191 -26.26 -3.67 -0.36
CA SER A 191 -26.66 -4.95 -0.94
C SER A 191 -26.14 -5.09 -2.37
N GLY A 192 -26.04 -6.33 -2.84
CA GLY A 192 -25.60 -6.63 -4.21
C GLY A 192 -24.33 -7.46 -4.23
N GLU A 193 -23.41 -7.09 -5.12
CA GLU A 193 -22.20 -7.86 -5.40
C GLU A 193 -21.03 -7.38 -4.54
N LEU A 194 -20.05 -8.25 -4.36
CA LEU A 194 -18.77 -7.88 -3.78
C LEU A 194 -18.02 -6.98 -4.78
N VAL A 195 -17.56 -5.83 -4.30
CA VAL A 195 -16.76 -4.86 -5.03
C VAL A 195 -15.40 -4.78 -4.35
N GLU A 196 -14.34 -4.89 -5.13
CA GLU A 196 -12.96 -4.83 -4.66
C GLU A 196 -12.25 -3.61 -5.24
N GLY A 197 -11.21 -3.15 -4.57
CA GLY A 197 -10.40 -2.06 -5.09
C GLY A 197 -9.23 -1.69 -4.19
N PHE A 198 -8.48 -0.70 -4.64
CA PHE A 198 -7.36 -0.12 -3.91
C PHE A 198 -7.64 1.35 -3.63
N ILE A 199 -7.20 1.81 -2.46
CA ILE A 199 -7.18 3.22 -2.10
C ILE A 199 -5.89 3.51 -1.35
N SER A 200 -5.30 4.67 -1.60
CA SER A 200 -4.13 5.14 -0.87
C SER A 200 -4.44 6.43 -0.12
N PHE A 201 -3.85 6.55 1.06
CA PHE A 201 -3.96 7.74 1.90
C PHE A 201 -2.58 8.30 2.19
N LYS A 202 -2.41 9.60 1.96
CA LYS A 202 -1.23 10.34 2.39
C LYS A 202 -1.20 10.44 3.91
N LEU A 203 -0.01 10.24 4.48
CA LEU A 203 0.27 10.24 5.92
C LEU A 203 1.00 11.51 6.37
N ASP A 204 1.15 12.50 5.50
CA ASP A 204 1.78 13.79 5.74
C ASP A 204 1.18 14.53 6.95
N LYS A 205 -0.16 14.49 7.11
CA LYS A 205 -0.86 15.12 8.24
C LYS A 205 -0.53 14.55 9.61
N ILE A 206 0.08 13.36 9.67
CA ILE A 206 0.47 12.69 10.91
C ILE A 206 1.98 12.38 10.95
N LYS A 207 2.76 13.01 10.05
CA LYS A 207 4.18 12.72 9.86
C LYS A 207 4.98 12.88 11.15
N ASP A 208 4.72 13.96 11.90
CA ASP A 208 5.47 14.27 13.12
C ASP A 208 5.06 13.32 14.27
N GLU A 209 3.78 12.97 14.33
CA GLU A 209 3.26 12.02 15.33
C GLU A 209 3.74 10.59 15.12
N MET A 210 4.18 10.27 13.90
CA MET A 210 4.72 8.97 13.51
C MET A 210 6.14 8.73 14.02
N GLU A 211 6.85 9.77 14.46
CA GLU A 211 8.17 9.65 15.07
C GLU A 211 8.08 8.92 16.42
N GLY A 212 8.95 7.94 16.64
CA GLY A 212 8.94 7.11 17.85
C GLY A 212 7.76 6.12 17.98
N LYS A 213 6.84 6.07 17.01
CA LYS A 213 5.74 5.09 16.97
C LYS A 213 6.16 3.81 16.27
N LYS A 214 5.64 2.68 16.76
CA LYS A 214 5.84 1.35 16.17
C LYS A 214 5.04 1.12 14.88
N GLY A 215 3.91 1.81 14.72
CA GLY A 215 3.06 1.61 13.55
C GLY A 215 1.70 2.33 13.64
N LEU A 216 0.76 1.88 12.81
CA LEU A 216 -0.59 2.42 12.74
C LEU A 216 -1.59 1.36 13.23
N LYS A 217 -2.53 1.77 14.08
CA LYS A 217 -3.66 0.94 14.49
C LYS A 217 -4.91 1.41 13.76
N ILE A 218 -5.36 0.62 12.80
CA ILE A 218 -6.49 0.97 11.93
C ILE A 218 -7.77 0.26 12.38
N ARG A 219 -8.73 1.01 12.94
CA ARG A 219 -10.09 0.49 13.22
C ARG A 219 -10.86 0.38 11.90
N VAL A 220 -11.51 -0.75 11.69
CA VAL A 220 -12.36 -1.01 10.50
C VAL A 220 -13.62 -1.73 10.94
N ASN A 221 -14.78 -1.30 10.44
CA ASN A 221 -16.04 -2.02 10.63
C ASN A 221 -16.17 -3.14 9.58
N THR A 222 -15.68 -4.33 9.89
CA THR A 222 -15.56 -5.42 8.91
C THR A 222 -16.90 -6.08 8.58
N ILE A 223 -17.02 -6.64 7.37
CA ILE A 223 -18.23 -7.33 6.89
C ILE A 223 -18.51 -8.58 7.75
N TYR A 224 -17.45 -9.35 7.98
CA TYR A 224 -17.42 -10.44 8.94
C TYR A 224 -17.01 -9.83 10.30
N GLY A 225 -17.72 -10.13 11.39
CA GLY A 225 -17.59 -9.43 12.68
C GLY A 225 -16.16 -9.11 13.16
N ALA A 226 -16.03 -8.01 13.90
CA ALA A 226 -14.82 -7.24 14.17
C ALA A 226 -13.52 -8.05 14.39
N LYS A 227 -12.54 -7.86 13.50
CA LYS A 227 -11.11 -8.09 13.76
C LYS A 227 -10.33 -6.78 13.64
N ASN A 228 -9.85 -6.27 14.78
CA ASN A 228 -8.83 -5.22 14.80
C ASN A 228 -7.56 -5.75 14.13
N SER A 229 -6.94 -4.95 13.25
CA SER A 229 -5.67 -5.29 12.59
C SER A 229 -4.61 -4.27 13.01
N THR A 230 -3.51 -4.73 13.60
CA THR A 230 -2.31 -3.93 13.83
C THR A 230 -1.34 -4.15 12.67
N LYS A 231 -0.80 -3.07 12.09
CA LYS A 231 0.34 -3.10 11.18
C LYS A 231 1.41 -2.13 11.66
#